data_AF-A0A9D0ACN7-F1
#
_entry.id   AF-A0A9D0ACN7-F1
#
_cell.length_a   1.000
_cell.length_b   1.000
_cell.length_c   1.000
_cell.angle_alpha   90.00
_cell.angle_beta   90.00
_cell.angle_gamma   90.00
#
_symmetry.space_group_name_H-M   'P 1'
#
loop_
_entity.id
_entity.type
_entity.pdbx_description
1 polymer ?
#
loop_
_entity_poly.entity_id
_entity_poly.type
_entity_poly.pdbx_seq_one_letter_code
_entity_poly.pdbx_strand_id
1 'polypeptide(L)'
;MLNKEEVAADVIQRRGRKRKSLVDLSVELLTGEQRPVHVDELVELLMDRYGRVTDRDSLSSALAKKAKQGILVRRVSPATFELIK
;
A
#
# COMPACT_ATOMS: atom_id res chain seq x y z
N MET A 1 -24.84 -15.37 10.23
CA MET A 1 -23.78 -15.18 9.21
C MET A 1 -23.56 -13.69 9.08
N LEU A 2 -22.53 -13.13 9.72
CA LEU A 2 -22.24 -11.70 9.62
C LEU A 2 -20.77 -11.50 9.19
N ASN A 3 -20.65 -11.09 7.93
CA ASN A 3 -19.64 -10.25 7.27
C ASN A 3 -18.26 -10.16 7.92
N LYS A 4 -17.32 -10.93 7.39
CA LYS A 4 -15.86 -10.79 7.63
C LYS A 4 -15.27 -9.49 7.02
N GLU A 5 -16.03 -8.72 6.25
CA GLU A 5 -15.55 -7.55 5.52
C GLU A 5 -15.51 -6.25 6.36
N GLU A 6 -16.30 -6.16 7.44
CA GLU A 6 -16.32 -4.95 8.29
C GLU A 6 -15.11 -4.84 9.23
N VAL A 7 -14.38 -5.94 9.47
CA VAL A 7 -13.29 -5.98 10.45
C VAL A 7 -12.03 -5.28 9.93
N ALA A 8 -11.81 -5.26 8.61
CA ALA A 8 -10.65 -4.61 8.00
C ALA A 8 -10.77 -3.08 7.99
N ALA A 9 -11.99 -2.55 7.80
CA ALA A 9 -12.23 -1.11 7.73
C ALA A 9 -12.05 -0.43 9.09
N ASP A 10 -12.43 -1.10 10.19
CA ASP A 10 -12.45 -0.49 11.52
C ASP A 10 -11.06 -0.45 12.19
N VAL A 11 -10.13 -1.32 11.77
CA VAL A 11 -8.72 -1.28 12.23
C VAL A 11 -7.97 -0.06 11.66
N ILE A 12 -8.35 0.41 10.47
CA ILE A 12 -7.69 1.54 9.80
C ILE A 12 -8.10 2.88 10.42
N GLN A 13 -9.32 3.00 10.96
CA GLN A 13 -9.86 4.30 11.39
C GLN A 13 -9.39 4.80 12.77
N ARG A 14 -8.84 3.95 13.65
CA ARG A 14 -8.62 4.31 15.08
C ARG A 14 -7.20 4.64 15.52
N ARG A 15 -6.22 4.79 14.63
CA ARG A 15 -4.90 5.35 14.99
C ARG A 15 -4.83 6.82 14.58
N GLY A 16 -5.24 7.69 15.51
CA GLY A 16 -5.54 9.11 15.31
C GLY A 16 -4.57 9.86 14.39
N ARG A 17 -5.16 10.65 13.47
CA ARG A 17 -4.58 11.68 12.56
C ARG A 17 -3.04 11.80 12.56
N LYS A 18 -2.33 10.69 12.34
CA LYS A 18 -0.92 10.71 11.98
C LYS A 18 -0.86 10.92 10.48
N ARG A 19 0.11 11.73 10.04
CA ARG A 19 0.46 11.83 8.63
C ARG A 19 0.65 10.41 8.09
N LYS A 20 -0.21 9.99 7.16
CA LYS A 20 -0.13 8.67 6.51
C LYS A 20 1.28 8.49 5.96
N SER A 21 1.90 7.34 6.25
CA SER A 21 3.22 7.03 5.71
C SER A 21 3.12 6.74 4.22
N LEU A 22 4.26 6.75 3.50
CA LEU A 22 4.29 6.36 2.09
C LEU A 22 3.73 4.95 1.88
N VAL A 23 4.01 4.03 2.81
CA VAL A 23 3.47 2.68 2.78
C VAL A 23 1.95 2.68 2.90
N ASP A 24 1.38 3.46 3.83
CA ASP A 24 -0.08 3.52 4.01
C ASP A 24 -0.76 4.06 2.74
N LEU A 25 -0.17 5.09 2.12
CA LEU A 25 -0.68 5.64 0.86
C LEU A 25 -0.56 4.65 -0.30
N SER A 26 0.54 3.91 -0.39
CA SER A 26 0.69 2.85 -1.41
C SER A 26 -0.31 1.71 -1.20
N VAL A 27 -0.63 1.35 0.04
CA VAL A 27 -1.67 0.37 0.35
C VAL A 27 -3.03 0.88 -0.11
N GLU A 28 -3.35 2.16 0.10
CA GLU A 28 -4.58 2.78 -0.39
C GLU A 28 -4.65 2.76 -1.92
N LEU A 29 -3.53 3.04 -2.61
CA LEU A 29 -3.45 2.92 -4.07
C LEU A 29 -3.71 1.48 -4.54
N LEU A 30 -3.01 0.50 -3.96
CA LEU A 30 -3.21 -0.92 -4.30
C LEU A 30 -4.64 -1.40 -4.01
N THR A 31 -5.26 -0.87 -2.94
CA THR A 31 -6.66 -1.15 -2.60
C THR A 31 -7.61 -0.58 -3.66
N GLY A 32 -7.35 0.63 -4.16
CA GLY A 32 -8.14 1.25 -5.22
C GLY A 32 -7.97 0.58 -6.58
N GLU A 33 -6.73 0.24 -6.94
CA GLU A 33 -6.40 -0.37 -8.24
C GLU A 33 -6.83 -1.85 -8.34
N GLN A 34 -6.90 -2.57 -7.20
CA GLN A 34 -7.32 -3.98 -7.12
C GLN A 34 -6.53 -4.93 -8.05
N ARG A 35 -5.30 -4.56 -8.39
CA ARG A 35 -4.37 -5.33 -9.22
C ARG A 35 -2.94 -5.18 -8.69
N PRO A 36 -2.00 -6.04 -9.12
CA PRO A 36 -0.58 -5.77 -8.93
C PRO A 36 -0.16 -4.49 -9.64
N VAL A 37 0.63 -3.67 -8.95
CA VAL A 37 1.14 -2.38 -9.46
C VAL A 37 2.65 -2.37 -9.33
N HIS A 38 3.32 -1.91 -10.39
CA HIS A 38 4.77 -1.73 -10.40
C HIS A 38 5.16 -0.53 -9.53
N VAL A 39 6.36 -0.53 -8.95
CA VAL A 39 6.81 0.59 -8.09
C VAL A 39 6.86 1.90 -8.85
N ASP A 40 7.30 1.89 -10.12
CA ASP A 40 7.32 3.12 -10.95
C ASP A 40 5.92 3.74 -11.05
N GLU A 41 4.91 2.91 -11.32
CA GLU A 41 3.52 3.35 -11.37
C GLU A 41 3.02 3.82 -10.00
N LEU A 42 3.43 3.17 -8.90
CA LEU A 42 3.10 3.66 -7.56
C LEU A 42 3.73 5.02 -7.25
N VAL A 43 4.94 5.30 -7.75
CA VAL A 43 5.59 6.62 -7.59
C VAL A 43 4.79 7.69 -8.30
N GLU A 44 4.38 7.43 -9.56
CA GLU A 44 3.54 8.34 -10.34
C GLU A 44 2.20 8.58 -9.64
N LEU A 45 1.51 7.52 -9.22
CA LEU A 45 0.23 7.61 -8.52
C LEU A 45 0.33 8.35 -7.18
N LEU A 46 1.45 8.21 -6.45
CA LEU A 46 1.70 8.93 -5.20
C LEU A 46 1.86 10.43 -5.44
N MET A 47 2.54 10.81 -6.52
CA MET A 47 2.65 12.20 -6.93
C MET A 47 1.28 12.75 -7.36
N ASP A 48 0.59 12.05 -8.26
CA ASP A 48 -0.65 12.53 -8.87
C ASP A 48 -1.81 12.64 -7.87
N ARG A 49 -1.98 11.65 -6.98
CA ARG A 49 -3.13 11.62 -6.05
C ARG A 49 -2.87 12.33 -4.73
N TYR A 50 -1.62 12.39 -4.28
CA TYR A 50 -1.28 12.89 -2.94
C TYR A 50 -0.21 13.98 -2.92
N GLY A 51 0.35 14.37 -4.06
CA GLY A 51 1.46 15.33 -4.15
C GLY A 51 2.73 14.82 -3.45
N ARG A 52 2.91 13.50 -3.36
CA ARG A 52 4.02 12.88 -2.61
C ARG A 52 5.12 12.44 -3.56
N VAL A 53 6.21 13.21 -3.54
CA VAL A 53 7.45 12.82 -4.21
C VAL A 53 8.19 11.78 -3.37
N THR A 54 8.56 10.68 -4.00
CA THR A 54 9.40 9.63 -3.42
C THR A 54 10.25 9.02 -4.52
N ASP A 55 11.42 8.48 -4.16
CA ASP A 55 12.22 7.70 -5.09
C ASP A 55 11.78 6.23 -5.13
N ARG A 56 12.00 5.60 -6.28
CA ARG A 56 11.63 4.21 -6.56
C ARG A 56 12.28 3.24 -5.59
N ASP A 57 13.57 3.40 -5.32
CA ASP A 57 14.35 2.41 -4.58
C ASP A 57 13.97 2.41 -3.08
N SER A 58 13.69 3.58 -2.52
CA SER A 58 13.13 3.74 -1.18
C SER A 58 11.74 3.13 -1.08
N LEU A 59 10.86 3.41 -2.05
CA LEU A 59 9.50 2.86 -2.04
C LEU A 59 9.53 1.33 -2.17
N SER A 60 10.32 0.82 -3.11
CA SER A 60 10.55 -0.61 -3.31
C SER A 60 11.07 -1.28 -2.04
N SER A 61 12.05 -0.68 -1.38
CA SER A 61 12.61 -1.20 -0.11
C SER A 61 11.58 -1.19 1.02
N ALA A 62 10.79 -0.13 1.14
CA ALA A 62 9.75 -0.02 2.16
C ALA A 62 8.65 -1.07 1.96
N LEU A 63 8.16 -1.24 0.73
CA LEU A 63 7.16 -2.25 0.40
C LEU A 63 7.72 -3.67 0.50
N ALA A 64 8.96 -3.91 0.11
CA ALA A 64 9.62 -5.20 0.26
C ALA A 64 9.74 -5.62 1.74
N LYS A 65 10.03 -4.66 2.65
CA LYS A 65 10.04 -4.94 4.10
C LYS A 65 8.66 -5.36 4.60
N LYS A 66 7.59 -4.73 4.12
CA LYS A 66 6.20 -5.08 4.49
C LYS A 66 5.78 -6.43 3.91
N ALA A 67 6.13 -6.69 2.66
CA ALA A 67 5.93 -7.99 2.02
C ALA A 67 6.68 -9.11 2.75
N LYS A 68 7.92 -8.88 3.18
CA LYS A 68 8.68 -9.86 3.97
C LYS A 68 8.07 -10.12 5.35
N GLN A 69 7.42 -9.11 5.93
CA GLN A 69 6.65 -9.26 7.17
C GLN A 69 5.32 -10.01 6.96
N GLY A 70 4.91 -10.24 5.71
CA GLY A 70 3.63 -10.87 5.38
C GLY A 70 2.43 -9.98 5.74
N ILE A 71 2.62 -8.65 5.79
CA ILE A 71 1.57 -7.71 6.19
C ILE A 71 1.26 -6.73 5.05
N LEU A 72 -0.03 -6.47 4.85
CA LEU A 72 -0.61 -5.48 3.93
C LEU A 72 -0.39 -5.73 2.44
N VAL A 73 0.83 -6.08 2.02
CA VAL A 73 1.20 -6.25 0.61
C VAL A 73 2.03 -7.51 0.43
N ARG A 74 1.95 -8.13 -0.75
CA ARG A 74 2.86 -9.18 -1.19
C ARG A 74 3.56 -8.77 -2.48
N ARG A 75 4.80 -9.24 -2.66
CA ARG A 75 5.55 -9.06 -3.90
C ARG A 75 5.26 -10.23 -4.83
N VAL A 76 4.75 -9.95 -6.02
CA VAL A 76 4.41 -10.98 -7.03
C VAL A 76 5.41 -11.07 -8.16
N SER A 77 6.19 -10.02 -8.38
CA SER A 77 7.19 -9.92 -9.43
C SER A 77 8.27 -8.90 -9.01
N PRO A 78 9.43 -8.82 -9.68
CA PRO A 78 10.38 -7.75 -9.42
C PRO A 78 9.71 -6.37 -9.42
N ALA A 79 9.93 -5.60 -8.33
CA ALA A 79 9.34 -4.28 -8.13
C ALA A 79 7.81 -4.19 -8.38
N THR A 80 7.06 -5.28 -8.18
CA THR A 80 5.61 -5.31 -8.36
C THR A 80 4.95 -5.84 -7.10
N PHE A 81 3.99 -5.09 -6.59
CA PHE A 81 3.32 -5.37 -5.32
C PHE A 81 1.81 -5.41 -5.51
N GLU A 82 1.14 -6.23 -4.71
CA GLU A 82 -0.31 -6.26 -4.60
C GLU A 82 -0.75 -6.34 -3.14
N LEU A 83 -2.02 -6.04 -2.89
CA LEU A 83 -2.62 -6.12 -1.57
C LEU A 83 -2.75 -7.59 -1.11
N ILE A 84 -2.43 -7.87 0.15
CA ILE A 84 -2.78 -9.15 0.79
C ILE A 84 -4.27 -9.11 1.14
N LYS A 85 -5.02 -10.10 0.64
CA LYS A 85 -6.44 -10.32 1.00
C LYS A 85 -6.57 -10.96 2.37
#